data_AF-A0A973FGB1-F1
#
_entry.id   AF-A0A973FGB1-F1
#
_cell.length_a   1.000
_cell.length_b   1.000
_cell.length_c   1.000
_cell.angle_alpha   90.00
_cell.angle_beta   90.00
_cell.angle_gamma   90.00
#
_symmetry.space_group_name_H-M   'P 1'
#
loop_
_entity.id
_entity.type
_entity.pdbx_description
1 polymer ?
#
loop_
_entity_poly.entity_id
_entity_poly.type
_entity_poly.pdbx_seq_one_letter_code
_entity_poly.pdbx_strand_id
1 'polypeptide(L)'
;MGFEKIKSDKNEIENLNSSLVRESLESVEPVLNPNDFAEKIELKMKNISKKLEINESEILNFNKIEINVDSYKKLLSKFDLIGKLKRIDEKIDELIFQAYEKIKAILSQEGKRELTRERIDNERNYLQRNLKEDEYGEKIYVCDKCGYEQAFRFSLCLNCGNEMNFDPEAELKKIRRGSREERNQNLNVFKEKMIEQKKGIALIQKALFEKIGENPDETSDEYFESIRELVDRFSLSHDQQLAIKKGLQSYSYSHRAIKENIEDCKVSETGKIDGPKLYEKLFNRKPIGRIEVIVRPAMIYIRVENLDDYVVSYNYGAIDNVTDDLKQVANKSCGCKLVNFKIKGLENAIALENATDGEFDTMSMLAWETLKHEEQHVFNETINQSFNPEQQKINKKMEWYTRNFGEDKHAYEKDVLEKYLEDKYDRNIGIENLIKDEISAYFIEGKSTGEILNILLKPTTIYRYGFDYKGGDKEKSKFSQKYIELVKNGISAYNQLLKQGYSREDAQGLLYVEPLSKWIKVVERLGKKNKHKK
;
A
#
# COMPACT_ATOMS: atom_id res chain seq x y z
N MET A 1 -54.98 -48.10 -0.05
CA MET A 1 -53.87 -48.09 -1.05
C MET A 1 -53.11 -46.77 -0.95
N GLY A 2 -52.45 -46.51 0.18
CA GLY A 2 -51.89 -45.19 0.48
C GLY A 2 -50.81 -45.22 1.55
N PHE A 3 -49.94 -46.23 1.52
CA PHE A 3 -48.79 -46.32 2.44
C PHE A 3 -47.48 -46.79 1.80
N GLU A 4 -47.44 -47.05 0.48
CA GLU A 4 -46.20 -47.42 -0.23
C GLU A 4 -45.58 -46.29 -1.06
N LYS A 5 -46.23 -45.12 -1.17
CA LYS A 5 -45.66 -43.97 -1.91
C LYS A 5 -44.72 -43.08 -1.07
N ILE A 6 -44.64 -43.27 0.26
CA ILE A 6 -43.81 -42.42 1.14
C ILE A 6 -42.40 -43.01 1.37
N LYS A 7 -42.16 -44.28 1.05
CA LYS A 7 -40.82 -44.89 1.17
C LYS A 7 -39.93 -44.69 -0.08
N SER A 8 -40.52 -44.43 -1.25
CA SER A 8 -39.77 -44.17 -2.49
C SER A 8 -39.13 -42.78 -2.48
N ASP A 9 -39.87 -41.76 -2.01
CA ASP A 9 -39.40 -40.36 -2.06
C ASP A 9 -38.33 -40.05 -0.99
N LYS A 10 -38.20 -40.89 0.05
CA LYS A 10 -37.21 -40.67 1.11
C LYS A 10 -35.78 -41.07 0.68
N ASN A 11 -35.63 -42.14 -0.08
CA ASN A 11 -34.32 -42.60 -0.56
C ASN A 11 -33.79 -41.76 -1.73
N GLU A 12 -34.67 -41.12 -2.52
CA GLU A 12 -34.27 -40.23 -3.62
C GLU A 12 -33.83 -38.85 -3.09
N ILE A 13 -34.46 -38.36 -2.01
CA ILE A 13 -34.08 -37.11 -1.33
C ILE A 13 -32.80 -37.27 -0.49
N GLU A 14 -32.57 -38.44 0.13
CA GLU A 14 -31.33 -38.72 0.87
C GLU A 14 -30.11 -38.85 -0.08
N ASN A 15 -30.31 -39.34 -1.31
CA ASN A 15 -29.21 -39.45 -2.29
C ASN A 15 -28.88 -38.13 -3.00
N LEU A 16 -29.87 -37.27 -3.29
CA LEU A 16 -29.63 -35.94 -3.87
C LEU A 16 -28.92 -34.96 -2.91
N ASN A 17 -29.17 -35.06 -1.61
CA ASN A 17 -28.50 -34.21 -0.61
C ASN A 17 -27.05 -34.64 -0.31
N SER A 18 -26.70 -35.91 -0.51
CA SER A 18 -25.32 -36.39 -0.24
C SER A 18 -24.31 -35.99 -1.32
N SER A 19 -24.78 -35.77 -2.56
CA SER A 19 -23.96 -35.36 -3.71
C SER A 19 -23.63 -33.86 -3.69
N LEU A 20 -24.61 -33.01 -3.38
CA LEU A 20 -24.44 -31.55 -3.34
C LEU A 20 -23.67 -31.06 -2.10
N VAL A 21 -23.70 -31.81 -1.00
CA VAL A 21 -22.96 -31.48 0.23
C VAL A 21 -21.49 -31.91 0.15
N ARG A 22 -21.15 -32.90 -0.69
CA ARG A 22 -19.75 -33.34 -0.86
C ARG A 22 -18.91 -32.40 -1.74
N GLU A 23 -19.49 -31.77 -2.75
CA GLU A 23 -18.74 -30.82 -3.60
C GLU A 23 -18.50 -29.45 -2.92
N SER A 24 -19.22 -29.12 -1.84
CA SER A 24 -19.07 -27.83 -1.13
C SER A 24 -18.21 -27.91 0.14
N LEU A 25 -17.75 -29.10 0.54
CA LEU A 25 -17.01 -29.31 1.81
C LEU A 25 -15.53 -29.71 1.63
N GLU A 26 -15.03 -29.76 0.39
CA GLU A 26 -13.60 -29.99 0.12
C GLU A 26 -12.77 -28.70 -0.06
N SER A 27 -13.33 -27.51 0.21
CA SER A 27 -12.61 -26.23 0.08
C SER A 27 -12.48 -25.39 1.35
N VAL A 28 -12.77 -25.94 2.53
CA VAL A 28 -12.52 -25.23 3.80
C VAL A 28 -11.87 -26.17 4.81
N GLU A 29 -10.56 -26.01 5.00
CA GLU A 29 -9.81 -26.60 6.12
C GLU A 29 -10.27 -26.02 7.48
N PRO A 30 -10.08 -26.77 8.58
CA PRO A 30 -10.95 -26.69 9.75
C PRO A 30 -10.52 -25.58 10.73
N VAL A 31 -11.45 -24.67 11.01
CA VAL A 31 -11.36 -23.77 12.17
C VAL A 31 -11.98 -24.47 13.39
N LEU A 32 -11.09 -24.91 14.28
CA LEU A 32 -11.27 -25.23 15.72
C LEU A 32 -12.48 -26.08 16.13
N ASN A 33 -12.18 -27.25 16.72
CA ASN A 33 -13.12 -28.11 17.42
C ASN A 33 -13.98 -27.30 18.42
N PRO A 34 -15.33 -27.34 18.35
CA PRO A 34 -16.22 -26.61 19.25
C PRO A 34 -15.97 -26.88 20.73
N ASN A 35 -15.48 -28.07 21.08
CA ASN A 35 -15.15 -28.44 22.46
C ASN A 35 -13.90 -27.69 22.97
N ASP A 36 -12.91 -27.46 22.10
CA ASP A 36 -11.72 -26.66 22.41
C ASP A 36 -12.06 -25.19 22.68
N PHE A 37 -13.07 -24.67 21.98
CA PHE A 37 -13.53 -23.30 22.17
C PHE A 37 -14.30 -23.13 23.48
N ALA A 38 -15.15 -24.11 23.82
CA ALA A 38 -15.89 -24.12 25.09
C ALA A 38 -14.94 -24.21 26.30
N GLU A 39 -13.94 -25.09 26.26
CA GLU A 39 -12.93 -25.20 27.33
C GLU A 39 -12.11 -23.90 27.49
N LYS A 40 -11.74 -23.25 26.39
CA LYS A 40 -11.00 -21.97 26.43
C LYS A 40 -11.82 -20.82 27.02
N ILE A 41 -13.12 -20.79 26.77
CA ILE A 41 -14.03 -19.81 27.39
C ILE A 41 -14.19 -20.09 28.89
N GLU A 42 -14.37 -21.34 29.28
CA GLU A 42 -14.51 -21.72 30.68
C GLU A 42 -13.25 -21.37 31.50
N LEU A 43 -12.07 -21.65 30.94
CA LEU A 43 -10.79 -21.32 31.57
C LEU A 43 -10.57 -19.79 31.69
N LYS A 44 -10.96 -19.02 30.66
CA LYS A 44 -10.92 -17.54 30.74
C LYS A 44 -11.87 -17.00 31.81
N MET A 45 -13.08 -17.53 31.92
CA MET A 45 -14.07 -17.12 32.93
C MET A 45 -13.59 -17.42 34.35
N LYS A 46 -13.00 -18.60 34.59
CA LYS A 46 -12.37 -18.96 35.87
C LYS A 46 -11.23 -18.02 36.26
N ASN A 47 -10.38 -17.65 35.30
CA ASN A 47 -9.27 -16.73 35.53
C ASN A 47 -9.72 -15.29 35.84
N ILE A 48 -10.79 -14.82 35.19
CA ILE A 48 -11.39 -13.50 35.45
C ILE A 48 -12.02 -13.48 36.86
N SER A 49 -12.79 -14.51 37.21
CA SER A 49 -13.40 -14.64 38.55
C SER A 49 -12.36 -14.64 39.66
N LYS A 50 -11.26 -15.37 39.49
CA LYS A 50 -10.14 -15.40 40.45
C LYS A 50 -9.44 -14.05 40.62
N LYS A 51 -9.36 -13.24 39.57
CA LYS A 51 -8.77 -11.89 39.62
C LYS A 51 -9.69 -10.83 40.23
N LEU A 52 -11.00 -11.08 40.24
CA LEU A 52 -12.01 -10.13 40.73
C LEU A 52 -12.57 -10.50 42.12
N GLU A 53 -12.05 -11.55 42.76
CA GLU A 53 -12.50 -12.08 44.05
C GLU A 53 -14.02 -12.39 44.10
N ILE A 54 -14.61 -12.73 42.95
CA ILE A 54 -16.04 -13.08 42.85
C ILE A 54 -16.22 -14.55 43.26
N ASN A 55 -17.19 -14.81 44.14
CA ASN A 55 -17.46 -16.13 44.70
C ASN A 55 -17.98 -17.13 43.64
N GLU A 56 -17.37 -18.32 43.54
CA GLU A 56 -17.66 -19.34 42.52
C GLU A 56 -19.12 -19.81 42.50
N SER A 57 -19.85 -19.67 43.62
CA SER A 57 -21.26 -20.06 43.71
C SER A 57 -22.21 -19.25 42.83
N GLU A 58 -21.82 -18.04 42.40
CA GLU A 58 -22.65 -17.21 41.51
C GLU A 58 -22.50 -17.59 40.02
N ILE A 59 -21.41 -18.26 39.65
CA ILE A 59 -21.11 -18.67 38.27
C ILE A 59 -21.90 -19.93 37.87
N LEU A 60 -22.19 -20.82 38.83
CA LEU A 60 -22.94 -22.05 38.58
C LEU A 60 -24.41 -21.82 38.16
N ASN A 61 -24.96 -20.62 38.33
CA ASN A 61 -26.30 -20.27 37.84
C ASN A 61 -26.35 -19.90 36.35
N PHE A 62 -25.21 -19.66 35.69
CA PHE A 62 -25.19 -19.35 34.25
C PHE A 62 -25.15 -20.61 33.35
N ASN A 63 -24.75 -21.76 33.88
CA ASN A 63 -24.53 -22.98 33.08
C ASN A 63 -25.76 -23.90 32.93
N LYS A 64 -26.99 -23.39 33.11
CA LYS A 64 -28.24 -24.14 32.85
C LYS A 64 -29.05 -23.57 31.69
N ILE A 65 -28.41 -23.35 30.55
CA ILE A 65 -29.13 -23.09 29.30
C ILE A 65 -28.80 -24.23 28.33
N GLU A 66 -29.68 -25.23 28.27
CA GLU A 66 -29.65 -26.22 27.19
C GLU A 66 -30.01 -25.54 25.87
N ILE A 67 -29.04 -25.41 24.98
CA ILE A 67 -29.28 -24.88 23.64
C ILE A 67 -29.78 -26.02 22.76
N ASN A 68 -31.08 -26.01 22.48
CA ASN A 68 -31.72 -26.91 21.52
C ASN A 68 -31.06 -26.75 20.13
N VAL A 69 -30.66 -27.87 19.53
CA VAL A 69 -30.00 -27.97 18.21
C VAL A 69 -30.81 -27.32 17.08
N ASP A 70 -32.14 -27.34 17.16
CA ASP A 70 -33.01 -26.69 16.18
C ASP A 70 -33.00 -25.15 16.30
N SER A 71 -32.79 -24.62 17.52
CA SER A 71 -32.55 -23.18 17.72
C SER A 71 -31.21 -22.74 17.13
N TYR A 72 -30.19 -23.60 17.18
CA TYR A 72 -28.87 -23.34 16.60
C TYR A 72 -28.90 -23.33 15.06
N LYS A 73 -29.65 -24.27 14.44
CA LYS A 73 -29.88 -24.29 12.99
C LYS A 73 -30.68 -23.08 12.49
N LYS A 74 -31.68 -22.63 13.25
CA LYS A 74 -32.44 -21.39 12.98
C LYS A 74 -31.61 -20.12 13.17
N LEU A 75 -30.57 -20.18 14.00
CA LEU A 75 -29.61 -19.09 14.23
C LEU A 75 -28.63 -18.97 13.06
N LEU A 76 -28.10 -20.08 12.55
CA LEU A 76 -27.17 -20.12 11.42
C LEU A 76 -27.78 -19.56 10.13
N SER A 77 -29.09 -19.73 9.92
CA SER A 77 -29.79 -19.21 8.72
C SER A 77 -30.09 -17.70 8.73
N LYS A 78 -29.57 -16.94 9.71
CA LYS A 78 -29.88 -15.51 9.92
C LYS A 78 -28.68 -14.58 10.17
N PHE A 79 -27.45 -15.01 9.89
CA PHE A 79 -26.28 -14.21 10.26
C PHE A 79 -25.90 -13.12 9.24
N ASP A 80 -26.33 -11.88 9.52
CA ASP A 80 -25.54 -10.68 9.24
C ASP A 80 -24.55 -10.47 10.41
N LEU A 81 -23.33 -10.96 10.21
CA LEU A 81 -22.24 -10.91 11.20
C LEU A 81 -21.77 -9.47 11.48
N ILE A 82 -21.86 -8.59 10.49
CA ILE A 82 -21.36 -7.21 10.56
C ILE A 82 -22.27 -6.38 11.48
N GLY A 83 -23.59 -6.53 11.34
CA GLY A 83 -24.55 -5.85 12.20
C GLY A 83 -24.56 -6.32 13.66
N LYS A 84 -24.01 -7.50 13.97
CA LYS A 84 -23.84 -7.98 15.36
C LYS A 84 -22.51 -7.55 15.96
N LEU A 85 -21.42 -7.56 15.18
CA LEU A 85 -20.14 -7.01 15.62
C LEU A 85 -20.28 -5.53 15.98
N LYS A 86 -21.00 -4.76 15.15
CA LYS A 86 -21.31 -3.35 15.43
C LYS A 86 -22.11 -3.16 16.73
N ARG A 87 -23.10 -4.03 16.99
CA ARG A 87 -23.89 -3.98 18.24
C ARG A 87 -23.10 -4.42 19.48
N ILE A 88 -22.10 -5.28 19.31
CA ILE A 88 -21.19 -5.65 20.40
C ILE A 88 -20.26 -4.48 20.71
N ASP A 89 -19.73 -3.82 19.68
CA ASP A 89 -18.88 -2.63 19.82
C ASP A 89 -19.63 -1.48 20.54
N GLU A 90 -20.85 -1.18 20.08
CA GLU A 90 -21.74 -0.18 20.72
C GLU A 90 -22.05 -0.53 22.19
N LYS A 91 -22.17 -1.83 22.52
CA LYS A 91 -22.44 -2.30 23.88
C LYS A 91 -21.20 -2.25 24.77
N ILE A 92 -20.01 -2.46 24.21
CA ILE A 92 -18.73 -2.30 24.91
C ILE A 92 -18.55 -0.83 25.28
N ASP A 93 -18.81 0.09 24.36
CA ASP A 93 -18.73 1.53 24.61
C ASP A 93 -19.74 1.97 25.70
N GLU A 94 -20.97 1.46 25.66
CA GLU A 94 -21.98 1.72 26.69
C GLU A 94 -21.52 1.25 28.08
N LEU A 95 -20.93 0.06 28.17
CA LEU A 95 -20.43 -0.49 29.44
C LEU A 95 -19.20 0.28 29.96
N ILE A 96 -18.30 0.71 29.08
CA ILE A 96 -17.17 1.58 29.44
C ILE A 96 -17.70 2.90 30.02
N PHE A 97 -18.71 3.49 29.39
CA PHE A 97 -19.33 4.73 29.87
C PHE A 97 -20.03 4.56 31.23
N GLN A 98 -20.77 3.47 31.44
CA GLN A 98 -21.41 3.18 32.73
C GLN A 98 -20.39 2.93 33.84
N ALA A 99 -19.28 2.24 33.54
CA ALA A 99 -18.19 2.05 34.49
C ALA A 99 -17.52 3.39 34.86
N TYR A 100 -17.33 4.27 33.89
CA TYR A 100 -16.80 5.63 34.10
C TYR A 100 -17.68 6.45 35.05
N GLU A 101 -18.99 6.50 34.83
CA GLU A 101 -19.90 7.26 35.69
C GLU A 101 -19.97 6.69 37.12
N LYS A 102 -19.88 5.36 37.28
CA LYS A 102 -19.75 4.74 38.61
C LYS A 102 -18.46 5.10 39.33
N ILE A 103 -17.32 5.06 38.64
CA ILE A 103 -16.01 5.45 39.21
C ILE A 103 -16.03 6.92 39.62
N LYS A 104 -16.57 7.79 38.77
CA LYS A 104 -16.74 9.22 39.04
C LYS A 104 -17.62 9.47 40.28
N ALA A 105 -18.71 8.72 40.43
CA ALA A 105 -19.59 8.80 41.60
C ALA A 105 -18.88 8.35 42.89
N ILE A 106 -18.13 7.25 42.85
CA ILE A 106 -17.34 6.75 43.99
C ILE A 106 -16.28 7.79 44.41
N LEU A 107 -15.55 8.33 43.44
CA LEU A 107 -14.50 9.34 43.70
C LEU A 107 -15.08 10.66 44.23
N SER A 108 -16.29 11.03 43.81
CA SER A 108 -17.01 12.19 44.35
C SER A 108 -17.49 11.99 45.79
N GLN A 109 -17.78 10.75 46.21
CA GLN A 109 -18.21 10.44 47.58
C GLN A 109 -17.04 10.37 48.57
N GLU A 110 -15.83 10.07 48.11
CA GLU A 110 -14.64 9.96 48.96
C GLU A 110 -13.97 11.31 49.31
N GLY A 111 -14.55 12.45 48.90
CA GLY A 111 -14.03 13.78 49.24
C GLY A 111 -12.61 14.07 48.71
N LYS A 112 -12.14 13.29 47.74
CA LYS A 112 -10.83 13.48 47.10
C LYS A 112 -10.96 14.60 46.07
N ARG A 113 -10.30 15.73 46.35
CA ARG A 113 -10.19 16.91 45.46
C ARG A 113 -9.83 16.51 44.04
N GLU A 114 -10.41 17.25 43.09
CA GLU A 114 -10.18 17.22 41.63
C GLU A 114 -8.91 16.47 41.23
N LEU A 115 -9.08 15.20 40.87
CA LEU A 115 -8.16 14.55 39.96
C LEU A 115 -8.23 15.34 38.65
N THR A 116 -7.14 16.03 38.31
CA THR A 116 -7.05 16.76 37.04
C THR A 116 -7.38 15.80 35.91
N ARG A 117 -8.17 16.27 34.93
CA ARG A 117 -8.54 15.53 33.72
C ARG A 117 -7.33 14.81 33.09
N GLU A 118 -6.16 15.46 33.16
CA GLU A 118 -4.85 14.94 32.77
C GLU A 118 -4.44 13.62 33.48
N ARG A 119 -4.66 13.48 34.79
CA ARG A 119 -4.30 12.27 35.53
C ARG A 119 -5.24 11.11 35.18
N ILE A 120 -6.50 11.41 34.90
CA ILE A 120 -7.51 10.44 34.43
C ILE A 120 -7.18 10.00 33.01
N ASP A 121 -6.81 10.92 32.12
CA ASP A 121 -6.40 10.61 30.76
C ASP A 121 -5.10 9.80 30.73
N ASN A 122 -4.17 10.05 31.66
CA ASN A 122 -2.96 9.26 31.82
C ASN A 122 -3.23 7.82 32.29
N GLU A 123 -4.15 7.63 33.25
CA GLU A 123 -4.59 6.29 33.70
C GLU A 123 -5.33 5.54 32.58
N ARG A 124 -6.23 6.21 31.85
CA ARG A 124 -6.93 5.63 30.69
C ARG A 124 -5.93 5.18 29.61
N ASN A 125 -4.95 6.02 29.31
CA ASN A 125 -3.89 5.71 28.34
C ASN A 125 -2.95 4.58 28.81
N TYR A 126 -2.74 4.45 30.12
CA TYR A 126 -1.99 3.35 30.71
C TYR A 126 -2.76 2.03 30.62
N LEU A 127 -4.04 2.02 30.99
CA LEU A 127 -4.90 0.83 30.90
C LEU A 127 -5.14 0.41 29.46
N GLN A 128 -5.32 1.34 28.50
CA GLN A 128 -5.45 1.01 27.08
C GLN A 128 -4.14 0.46 26.48
N ARG A 129 -2.96 0.83 27.00
CA ARG A 129 -1.69 0.20 26.59
C ARG A 129 -1.60 -1.23 27.12
N ASN A 130 -1.90 -1.44 28.40
CA ASN A 130 -1.80 -2.75 29.01
C ASN A 130 -2.87 -3.74 28.51
N LEU A 131 -4.08 -3.27 28.22
CA LEU A 131 -5.14 -4.10 27.61
C LEU A 131 -4.80 -4.51 26.17
N LYS A 132 -4.09 -3.65 25.42
CA LYS A 132 -3.57 -4.01 24.10
C LYS A 132 -2.41 -4.99 24.17
N GLU A 133 -1.58 -4.94 25.21
CA GLU A 133 -0.48 -5.90 25.41
C GLU A 133 -1.00 -7.33 25.68
N ASP A 134 -2.12 -7.48 26.40
CA ASP A 134 -2.71 -8.79 26.69
C ASP A 134 -3.54 -9.40 25.53
N GLU A 135 -4.02 -8.60 24.57
CA GLU A 135 -4.82 -9.09 23.42
C GLU A 135 -4.00 -9.74 22.31
N TYR A 136 -2.68 -9.48 22.21
CA TYR A 136 -1.84 -10.04 21.14
C TYR A 136 -1.23 -11.42 21.42
N GLY A 137 -1.39 -11.98 22.62
CA GLY A 137 -0.86 -13.31 22.96
C GLY A 137 0.60 -13.46 22.51
N GLU A 138 1.46 -12.53 22.91
CA GLU A 138 2.85 -12.49 22.46
C GLU A 138 3.56 -13.80 22.86
N LYS A 139 3.73 -14.69 21.88
CA LYS A 139 4.52 -15.90 22.04
C LYS A 139 5.96 -15.47 22.34
N ILE A 140 6.51 -15.99 23.44
CA ILE A 140 7.94 -15.90 23.74
C ILE A 140 8.71 -16.35 22.49
N TYR A 141 9.50 -15.45 21.93
CA TYR A 141 10.32 -15.75 20.76
C TYR A 141 11.58 -16.46 21.25
N VAL A 142 11.73 -17.72 20.83
CA VAL A 142 12.95 -18.50 21.03
C VAL A 142 13.81 -18.34 19.79
N CYS A 143 15.03 -17.83 19.93
CA CYS A 143 15.92 -17.71 18.78
C CYS A 143 16.36 -19.08 18.27
N ASP A 144 16.06 -19.38 17.01
CA ASP A 144 16.34 -20.67 16.35
C ASP A 144 17.83 -21.08 16.35
N LYS A 145 18.76 -20.14 16.59
CA LYS A 145 20.20 -20.41 16.69
C LYS A 145 20.72 -20.57 18.12
N CYS A 146 20.38 -19.65 19.02
CA CYS A 146 20.91 -19.63 20.40
C CYS A 146 19.99 -20.29 21.44
N GLY A 147 18.73 -20.58 21.09
CA GLY A 147 17.71 -21.03 22.03
C GLY A 147 17.29 -19.96 23.06
N TYR A 148 17.72 -18.71 22.88
CA TYR A 148 17.45 -17.65 23.85
C TYR A 148 16.01 -17.16 23.73
N GLU A 149 15.29 -17.20 24.84
CA GLU A 149 13.89 -16.79 24.96
C GLU A 149 13.80 -15.30 25.28
N GLN A 150 13.05 -14.54 24.49
CA GLN A 150 12.79 -13.12 24.77
C GLN A 150 11.36 -12.73 24.41
N ALA A 151 10.81 -11.81 25.21
CA ALA A 151 9.45 -11.30 25.06
C ALA A 151 9.24 -10.58 23.72
N PHE A 152 10.29 -9.96 23.16
CA PHE A 152 10.21 -9.22 21.91
C PHE A 152 11.14 -9.82 20.84
N ARG A 153 10.58 -10.14 19.66
CA ARG A 153 11.34 -10.53 18.46
C ARG A 153 12.39 -9.48 18.03
N PHE A 154 12.26 -8.25 18.54
CA PHE A 154 13.02 -7.07 18.11
C PHE A 154 14.22 -6.71 19.02
N SER A 155 14.37 -7.33 20.19
CA SER A 155 15.60 -7.18 20.99
C SER A 155 16.66 -8.18 20.55
N LEU A 156 17.93 -7.76 20.60
CA LEU A 156 19.11 -8.59 20.31
C LEU A 156 19.01 -9.97 20.99
N CYS A 157 19.15 -11.10 20.28
CA CYS A 157 19.79 -12.26 20.95
C CYS A 157 21.25 -11.83 21.16
N LEU A 158 21.50 -11.18 22.30
CA LEU A 158 22.84 -10.79 22.77
C LEU A 158 23.80 -12.00 22.75
N ASN A 159 23.26 -13.21 22.79
CA ASN A 159 23.99 -14.46 22.90
C ASN A 159 24.55 -15.02 21.58
N CYS A 160 23.94 -14.80 20.40
CA CYS A 160 24.45 -15.39 19.15
C CYS A 160 25.25 -14.44 18.27
N GLY A 161 25.35 -13.15 18.60
CA GLY A 161 26.10 -12.19 17.78
C GLY A 161 25.68 -12.13 16.30
N ASN A 162 24.47 -12.62 15.96
CA ASN A 162 23.91 -12.46 14.62
C ASN A 162 23.79 -10.95 14.41
N GLU A 163 24.52 -10.42 13.43
CA GLU A 163 24.42 -9.03 13.03
C GLU A 163 22.94 -8.73 12.78
N MET A 164 22.35 -7.91 13.64
CA MET A 164 20.98 -7.45 13.44
C MET A 164 20.86 -6.83 12.05
N ASN A 165 19.72 -7.04 11.41
CA ASN A 165 19.33 -6.30 10.21
C ASN A 165 19.68 -4.82 10.39
N PHE A 166 20.43 -4.27 9.44
CA PHE A 166 20.87 -2.88 9.48
C PHE A 166 19.64 -1.96 9.51
N ASP A 167 19.39 -1.33 10.66
CA ASP A 167 18.34 -0.33 10.82
C ASP A 167 18.98 1.06 10.72
N PRO A 168 18.68 1.83 9.65
CA PRO A 168 19.29 3.13 9.45
C PRO A 168 19.01 4.14 10.57
N GLU A 169 17.82 4.10 11.18
CA GLU A 169 17.46 5.02 12.25
C GLU A 169 18.17 4.66 13.55
N ALA A 170 18.24 3.37 13.88
CA ALA A 170 18.93 2.88 15.06
C ALA A 170 20.45 3.13 14.97
N GLU A 171 21.08 2.87 13.81
CA GLU A 171 22.50 3.17 13.62
C GLU A 171 22.80 4.67 13.73
N LEU A 172 21.97 5.54 13.13
CA LEU A 172 22.17 7.00 13.27
C LEU A 172 22.06 7.46 14.73
N LYS A 173 21.14 6.87 15.52
CA LYS A 173 21.05 7.16 16.97
C LYS A 173 22.31 6.74 17.71
N LYS A 174 22.90 5.58 17.38
CA LYS A 174 24.17 5.11 17.95
C LYS A 174 25.32 6.05 17.57
N ILE A 175 25.43 6.41 16.29
CA ILE A 175 26.45 7.32 15.76
C ILE A 175 26.42 8.64 16.53
N ARG A 176 25.24 9.25 16.70
CA ARG A 176 25.10 10.56 17.37
C ARG A 176 25.64 10.61 18.80
N ARG A 177 25.76 9.48 19.49
CA ARG A 177 26.26 9.40 20.88
C ARG A 177 27.78 9.32 20.98
N GLY A 178 28.49 9.03 19.89
CA GLY A 178 29.95 8.90 19.89
C GLY A 178 30.69 10.23 19.86
N SER A 179 32.01 10.17 20.04
CA SER A 179 32.93 11.31 19.87
C SER A 179 32.88 11.86 18.44
N ARG A 180 33.53 13.00 18.16
CA ARG A 180 33.55 13.57 16.81
C ARG A 180 34.25 12.63 15.82
N GLU A 181 35.36 12.04 16.23
CA GLU A 181 36.18 11.12 15.47
C GLU A 181 35.41 9.80 15.20
N GLU A 182 34.83 9.20 16.25
CA GLU A 182 33.99 8.01 16.13
C GLU A 182 32.76 8.26 15.25
N ARG A 183 32.13 9.44 15.38
CA ARG A 183 31.01 9.83 14.52
C ARG A 183 31.39 9.83 13.06
N ASN A 184 32.54 10.40 12.71
CA ASN A 184 32.99 10.45 11.32
C ASN A 184 33.29 9.06 10.76
N GLN A 185 33.96 8.21 11.54
CA GLN A 185 34.27 6.83 11.15
C GLN A 185 32.99 6.01 10.97
N ASN A 186 32.12 6.00 11.98
CA ASN A 186 30.87 5.23 11.94
C ASN A 186 29.90 5.76 10.87
N LEU A 187 29.91 7.07 10.57
CA LEU A 187 29.12 7.64 9.48
C LEU A 187 29.56 7.14 8.10
N ASN A 188 30.84 6.82 7.92
CA ASN A 188 31.31 6.24 6.66
C ASN A 188 30.83 4.79 6.51
N VAL A 189 30.98 3.97 7.55
CA VAL A 189 30.44 2.60 7.59
C VAL A 189 28.93 2.60 7.34
N PHE A 190 28.19 3.48 8.00
CA PHE A 190 26.75 3.67 7.79
C PHE A 190 26.40 3.96 6.33
N LYS A 191 27.13 4.88 5.69
CA LYS A 191 26.89 5.22 4.27
C LYS A 191 27.12 4.02 3.37
N GLU A 192 28.12 3.19 3.66
CA GLU A 192 28.39 1.99 2.89
C GLU A 192 27.28 0.95 3.03
N LYS A 193 26.82 0.69 4.27
CA LYS A 193 25.67 -0.19 4.52
C LYS A 193 24.41 0.33 3.83
N MET A 194 24.16 1.64 3.89
CA MET A 194 23.03 2.28 3.20
C MET A 194 23.09 2.14 1.68
N ILE A 195 24.29 2.18 1.09
CA ILE A 195 24.46 1.93 -0.34
C ILE A 195 24.13 0.48 -0.69
N GLU A 196 24.62 -0.48 0.10
CA GLU A 196 24.34 -1.90 -0.16
C GLU A 196 22.84 -2.22 0.01
N GLN A 197 22.17 -1.67 1.03
CA GLN A 197 20.71 -1.77 1.17
C GLN A 197 19.95 -1.25 -0.05
N LYS A 198 20.35 -0.10 -0.60
CA LYS A 198 19.70 0.48 -1.78
C LYS A 198 19.88 -0.37 -3.03
N LYS A 199 21.06 -0.96 -3.22
CA LYS A 199 21.26 -1.96 -4.28
C LYS A 199 20.35 -3.16 -4.07
N GLY A 200 20.20 -3.61 -2.82
CA GLY A 200 19.26 -4.66 -2.47
C GLY A 200 17.82 -4.34 -2.86
N ILE A 201 17.35 -3.13 -2.54
CA ILE A 201 16.01 -2.68 -2.93
C ILE A 201 15.85 -2.65 -4.46
N ALA A 202 16.84 -2.12 -5.19
CA ALA A 202 16.81 -2.10 -6.65
C ALA A 202 16.73 -3.51 -7.25
N LEU A 203 17.52 -4.46 -6.72
CA LEU A 203 17.50 -5.86 -7.15
C LEU A 203 16.17 -6.54 -6.81
N ILE A 204 15.59 -6.25 -5.64
CA ILE A 204 14.28 -6.75 -5.24
C ILE A 204 13.19 -6.22 -6.17
N GLN A 205 13.20 -4.94 -6.50
CA GLN A 205 12.24 -4.32 -7.43
C GLN A 205 12.30 -4.99 -8.81
N LYS A 206 13.52 -5.22 -9.32
CA LYS A 206 13.74 -5.94 -10.58
C LYS A 206 13.23 -7.37 -10.52
N ALA A 207 13.59 -8.12 -9.48
CA ALA A 207 13.13 -9.51 -9.29
C ALA A 207 11.61 -9.61 -9.19
N LEU A 208 10.96 -8.67 -8.48
CA LEU A 208 9.50 -8.60 -8.42
C LEU A 208 8.87 -8.28 -9.77
N PHE A 209 9.46 -7.35 -10.54
CA PHE A 209 8.95 -7.02 -11.87
C PHE A 209 8.99 -8.23 -12.82
N GLU A 210 10.13 -8.94 -12.85
CA GLU A 210 10.29 -10.17 -13.62
C GLU A 210 9.28 -11.23 -13.16
N LYS A 211 9.16 -11.44 -11.85
CA LYS A 211 8.26 -12.44 -11.26
C LYS A 211 6.78 -12.15 -11.52
N ILE A 212 6.35 -10.89 -11.42
CA ILE A 212 4.98 -10.44 -11.74
C ILE A 212 4.68 -10.65 -13.24
N GLY A 213 5.68 -10.45 -14.10
CA GLY A 213 5.55 -10.71 -15.53
C GLY A 213 5.37 -12.20 -15.85
N GLU A 214 6.05 -13.08 -15.11
CA GLU A 214 5.96 -14.54 -15.28
C GLU A 214 4.68 -15.13 -14.67
N ASN A 215 4.36 -14.76 -13.43
CA ASN A 215 3.27 -15.36 -12.65
C ASN A 215 2.41 -14.27 -11.96
N PRO A 216 1.60 -13.51 -12.70
CA PRO A 216 0.87 -12.35 -12.16
C PRO A 216 -0.15 -12.69 -11.06
N ASP A 217 -0.63 -13.93 -11.04
CA ASP A 217 -1.67 -14.42 -10.12
C ASP A 217 -1.17 -14.84 -8.73
N GLU A 218 0.14 -14.73 -8.45
CA GLU A 218 0.67 -15.04 -7.12
C GLU A 218 0.13 -14.09 -6.03
N THR A 219 0.06 -14.62 -4.82
CA THR A 219 -0.32 -13.86 -3.62
C THR A 219 0.82 -12.96 -3.16
N SER A 220 0.49 -11.94 -2.36
CA SER A 220 1.50 -11.04 -1.79
C SER A 220 2.56 -11.76 -0.94
N ASP A 221 2.20 -12.88 -0.30
CA ASP A 221 3.14 -13.66 0.50
C ASP A 221 4.04 -14.54 -0.38
N GLU A 222 3.54 -15.11 -1.47
CA GLU A 222 4.35 -15.86 -2.45
C GLU A 222 5.39 -14.95 -3.13
N TYR A 223 4.98 -13.75 -3.58
CA TYR A 223 5.93 -12.77 -4.11
C TYR A 223 6.96 -12.32 -3.07
N PHE A 224 6.56 -12.18 -1.81
CA PHE A 224 7.50 -11.80 -0.76
C PHE A 224 8.48 -12.93 -0.44
N GLU A 225 8.02 -14.18 -0.49
CA GLU A 225 8.86 -15.35 -0.30
C GLU A 225 9.87 -15.51 -1.44
N SER A 226 9.48 -15.20 -2.69
CA SER A 226 10.38 -15.28 -3.84
C SER A 226 11.56 -14.31 -3.77
N ILE A 227 11.48 -13.26 -2.96
CA ILE A 227 12.56 -12.28 -2.72
C ILE A 227 13.18 -12.40 -1.33
N ARG A 228 12.79 -13.40 -0.54
CA ARG A 228 13.20 -13.52 0.87
C ARG A 228 14.71 -13.57 1.04
N GLU A 229 15.40 -14.30 0.17
CA GLU A 229 16.86 -14.37 0.17
C GLU A 229 17.50 -12.99 -0.03
N LEU A 230 16.98 -12.17 -0.96
CA LEU A 230 17.47 -10.81 -1.19
C LEU A 230 17.19 -9.90 0.00
N VAL A 231 15.99 -10.00 0.59
CA VAL A 231 15.61 -9.23 1.79
C VAL A 231 16.59 -9.49 2.93
N ASP A 232 16.95 -10.75 3.16
CA ASP A 232 17.86 -11.16 4.23
C ASP A 232 19.32 -10.81 3.89
N ARG A 233 19.76 -11.08 2.66
CA ARG A 233 21.12 -10.77 2.16
C ARG A 233 21.46 -9.28 2.28
N PHE A 234 20.51 -8.41 1.97
CA PHE A 234 20.70 -6.95 2.05
C PHE A 234 20.24 -6.36 3.37
N SER A 235 19.85 -7.21 4.33
CA SER A 235 19.52 -6.81 5.69
C SER A 235 18.48 -5.69 5.74
N LEU A 236 17.41 -5.80 4.94
CA LEU A 236 16.38 -4.75 4.91
C LEU A 236 15.70 -4.63 6.29
N SER A 237 15.47 -3.39 6.70
CA SER A 237 14.79 -3.10 7.97
C SER A 237 13.35 -3.60 7.96
N HIS A 238 12.76 -3.79 9.15
CA HIS A 238 11.37 -4.21 9.27
C HIS A 238 10.41 -3.24 8.54
N ASP A 239 10.63 -1.94 8.68
CA ASP A 239 9.84 -0.91 7.98
C ASP A 239 9.94 -1.03 6.45
N GLN A 240 11.12 -1.37 5.92
CA GLN A 240 11.32 -1.62 4.49
C GLN A 240 10.60 -2.90 4.04
N GLN A 241 10.65 -3.97 4.84
CA GLN A 241 9.92 -5.20 4.56
C GLN A 241 8.41 -4.99 4.57
N LEU A 242 7.89 -4.23 5.54
CA LEU A 242 6.47 -3.86 5.61
C LEU A 242 6.05 -3.00 4.40
N ALA A 243 6.90 -2.09 3.95
CA ALA A 243 6.68 -1.33 2.72
C ALA A 243 6.56 -2.24 1.50
N ILE A 244 7.48 -3.19 1.32
CA ILE A 244 7.40 -4.17 0.23
C ILE A 244 6.06 -4.91 0.27
N LYS A 245 5.69 -5.47 1.43
CA LYS A 245 4.44 -6.21 1.59
C LYS A 245 3.21 -5.36 1.26
N LYS A 246 3.18 -4.10 1.69
CA LYS A 246 2.09 -3.16 1.35
C LYS A 246 2.01 -2.90 -0.16
N GLY A 247 3.15 -2.74 -0.83
CA GLY A 247 3.20 -2.59 -2.29
C GLY A 247 2.66 -3.82 -3.01
N LEU A 248 3.05 -5.03 -2.58
CA LEU A 248 2.57 -6.29 -3.12
C LEU A 248 1.07 -6.51 -2.87
N GLN A 249 0.57 -6.15 -1.69
CA GLN A 249 -0.87 -6.19 -1.40
C GLN A 249 -1.66 -5.23 -2.30
N SER A 250 -1.14 -4.01 -2.50
CA SER A 250 -1.72 -3.04 -3.44
C SER A 250 -1.77 -3.60 -4.86
N TYR A 251 -0.67 -4.21 -5.31
CA TYR A 251 -0.60 -4.91 -6.60
C TYR A 251 -1.64 -6.03 -6.71
N SER A 252 -1.67 -6.99 -5.79
CA SER A 252 -2.63 -8.11 -5.84
C SER A 252 -4.07 -7.63 -5.81
N TYR A 253 -4.33 -6.53 -5.08
CA TYR A 253 -5.65 -5.90 -5.04
C TYR A 253 -6.05 -5.33 -6.41
N SER A 254 -5.17 -4.56 -7.06
CA SER A 254 -5.41 -4.04 -8.40
C SER A 254 -5.49 -5.13 -9.46
N HIS A 255 -4.60 -6.12 -9.42
CA HIS A 255 -4.59 -7.22 -10.37
C HIS A 255 -5.91 -8.01 -10.36
N ARG A 256 -6.44 -8.30 -9.18
CA ARG A 256 -7.75 -8.95 -9.04
C ARG A 256 -8.86 -8.09 -9.64
N ALA A 257 -8.88 -6.79 -9.32
CA ALA A 257 -9.87 -5.87 -9.86
C ALA A 257 -9.80 -5.78 -11.40
N ILE A 258 -8.59 -5.82 -11.98
CA ILE A 258 -8.41 -5.89 -13.43
C ILE A 258 -9.08 -7.14 -13.97
N LYS A 259 -8.76 -8.33 -13.44
CA LYS A 259 -9.33 -9.61 -13.89
C LYS A 259 -10.86 -9.61 -13.80
N GLU A 260 -11.40 -9.19 -12.68
CA GLU A 260 -12.86 -9.09 -12.45
C GLU A 260 -13.53 -8.13 -13.45
N ASN A 261 -12.88 -7.03 -13.81
CA ASN A 261 -13.47 -6.02 -14.69
C ASN A 261 -13.34 -6.35 -16.19
N ILE A 262 -12.47 -7.28 -16.58
CA ILE A 262 -12.31 -7.67 -18.00
C ILE A 262 -13.02 -8.99 -18.36
N GLU A 263 -13.42 -9.81 -17.37
CA GLU A 263 -13.88 -11.18 -17.61
C GLU A 263 -15.10 -11.26 -18.52
N ASP A 264 -16.12 -10.46 -18.25
CA ASP A 264 -17.33 -10.38 -19.08
C ASP A 264 -17.10 -9.62 -20.40
N CYS A 265 -15.95 -8.97 -20.58
CA CYS A 265 -15.54 -8.32 -21.81
C CYS A 265 -14.73 -9.24 -22.73
N LYS A 266 -14.44 -10.48 -22.34
CA LYS A 266 -13.75 -11.46 -23.20
C LYS A 266 -14.68 -11.99 -24.30
N VAL A 267 -14.17 -12.03 -25.52
CA VAL A 267 -14.81 -12.71 -26.65
C VAL A 267 -14.60 -14.22 -26.49
N SER A 268 -15.68 -14.98 -26.37
CA SER A 268 -15.67 -16.42 -26.06
C SER A 268 -14.76 -17.25 -26.97
N GLU A 269 -14.69 -16.91 -28.26
CA GLU A 269 -13.98 -17.69 -29.26
C GLU A 269 -12.47 -17.44 -29.27
N THR A 270 -12.04 -16.22 -28.90
CA THR A 270 -10.64 -15.80 -29.06
C THR A 270 -9.93 -15.50 -27.74
N GLY A 271 -10.69 -15.33 -26.66
CA GLY A 271 -10.20 -14.81 -25.39
C GLY A 271 -9.74 -13.36 -25.44
N LYS A 272 -9.81 -12.68 -26.60
CA LYS A 272 -9.47 -11.26 -26.75
C LYS A 272 -10.51 -10.40 -26.05
N ILE A 273 -10.09 -9.25 -25.57
CA ILE A 273 -10.98 -8.27 -24.96
C ILE A 273 -11.75 -7.52 -26.05
N ASP A 274 -13.07 -7.49 -25.93
CA ASP A 274 -13.95 -6.59 -26.68
C ASP A 274 -13.72 -5.16 -26.16
N GLY A 275 -12.87 -4.43 -26.87
CA GLY A 275 -12.46 -3.06 -26.53
C GLY A 275 -13.66 -2.12 -26.36
N PRO A 276 -14.58 -2.03 -27.34
CA PRO A 276 -15.78 -1.22 -27.21
C PRO A 276 -16.64 -1.56 -25.99
N LYS A 277 -16.83 -2.86 -25.69
CA LYS A 277 -17.59 -3.29 -24.51
C LYS A 277 -16.90 -2.89 -23.20
N LEU A 278 -15.58 -3.09 -23.09
CA LEU A 278 -14.84 -2.66 -21.90
C LEU A 278 -14.84 -1.14 -21.74
N TYR A 279 -14.68 -0.40 -22.83
CA TYR A 279 -14.76 1.07 -22.82
C TYR A 279 -16.13 1.54 -22.32
N GLU A 280 -17.23 0.97 -22.83
CA GLU A 280 -18.57 1.28 -22.36
C GLU A 280 -18.76 0.97 -20.88
N LYS A 281 -18.22 -0.15 -20.41
CA LYS A 281 -18.24 -0.53 -18.99
C LYS A 281 -17.49 0.47 -18.10
N LEU A 282 -16.29 0.92 -18.50
CA LEU A 282 -15.44 1.80 -17.70
C LEU A 282 -15.94 3.26 -17.69
N PHE A 283 -16.36 3.76 -18.85
CA PHE A 283 -16.69 5.16 -19.05
C PHE A 283 -18.20 5.44 -19.14
N ASN A 284 -19.04 4.40 -19.06
CA ASN A 284 -20.50 4.47 -19.17
C ASN A 284 -20.97 5.13 -20.47
N ARG A 285 -20.29 4.82 -21.57
CA ARG A 285 -20.55 5.40 -22.90
C ARG A 285 -19.95 4.52 -24.00
N LYS A 286 -20.68 4.34 -25.10
CA LYS A 286 -20.13 3.69 -26.31
C LYS A 286 -19.06 4.56 -26.98
N PRO A 287 -17.92 4.00 -27.39
CA PRO A 287 -16.92 4.76 -28.14
C PRO A 287 -17.45 5.11 -29.53
N ILE A 288 -16.98 6.23 -30.08
CA ILE A 288 -17.17 6.65 -31.47
C ILE A 288 -16.17 5.92 -32.37
N GLY A 289 -14.89 5.89 -31.96
CA GLY A 289 -13.80 5.29 -32.72
C GLY A 289 -13.48 3.86 -32.31
N ARG A 290 -12.44 3.31 -32.93
CA ARG A 290 -11.90 2.00 -32.54
C ARG A 290 -11.24 2.10 -31.17
N ILE A 291 -11.48 1.07 -30.36
CA ILE A 291 -10.83 0.86 -29.06
C ILE A 291 -10.05 -0.45 -29.10
N GLU A 292 -8.79 -0.38 -28.70
CA GLU A 292 -7.94 -1.54 -28.47
C GLU A 292 -7.55 -1.62 -27.00
N VAL A 293 -7.50 -2.85 -26.47
CA VAL A 293 -7.17 -3.08 -25.06
C VAL A 293 -5.99 -4.04 -24.98
N ILE A 294 -4.96 -3.63 -24.24
CA ILE A 294 -3.83 -4.48 -23.84
C ILE A 294 -3.92 -4.64 -22.32
N VAL A 295 -4.08 -5.88 -21.87
CA VAL A 295 -4.10 -6.19 -20.44
C VAL A 295 -2.68 -6.53 -19.98
N ARG A 296 -2.19 -5.79 -19.00
CA ARG A 296 -0.94 -6.04 -18.29
C ARG A 296 -1.22 -6.50 -16.86
N PRO A 297 -0.26 -7.14 -16.17
CA PRO A 297 -0.44 -7.57 -14.79
C PRO A 297 -0.95 -6.48 -13.84
N ALA A 298 -0.46 -5.25 -13.98
CA ALA A 298 -0.84 -4.13 -13.09
C ALA A 298 -1.75 -3.09 -13.76
N MET A 299 -2.10 -3.24 -15.04
CA MET A 299 -2.73 -2.17 -15.82
C MET A 299 -3.66 -2.67 -16.93
N ILE A 300 -4.77 -1.97 -17.14
CA ILE A 300 -5.57 -1.99 -18.37
C ILE A 300 -5.10 -0.81 -19.23
N TYR A 301 -4.48 -1.12 -20.36
CA TYR A 301 -4.04 -0.14 -21.34
C TYR A 301 -5.07 -0.02 -22.46
N ILE A 302 -5.60 1.18 -22.69
CA ILE A 302 -6.67 1.43 -23.65
C ILE A 302 -6.15 2.37 -24.73
N ARG A 303 -6.10 1.89 -25.97
CA ARG A 303 -5.74 2.69 -27.13
C ARG A 303 -7.00 3.25 -27.77
N VAL A 304 -7.02 4.56 -27.98
CA VAL A 304 -8.21 5.29 -28.42
C VAL A 304 -7.94 6.00 -29.74
N GLU A 305 -8.64 5.60 -30.80
CA GLU A 305 -8.45 6.14 -32.15
C GLU A 305 -9.10 7.51 -32.33
N ASN A 306 -10.23 7.77 -31.65
CA ASN A 306 -10.99 8.99 -31.79
C ASN A 306 -10.63 10.00 -30.69
N LEU A 307 -10.33 11.25 -31.08
CA LEU A 307 -9.89 12.28 -30.13
C LEU A 307 -10.97 12.62 -29.10
N ASP A 308 -12.25 12.66 -29.47
CA ASP A 308 -13.32 12.97 -28.51
C ASP A 308 -13.50 11.84 -27.48
N ASP A 309 -13.35 10.58 -27.90
CA ASP A 309 -13.32 9.45 -26.96
C ASP A 309 -12.12 9.55 -26.01
N TYR A 310 -10.94 9.90 -26.53
CA TYR A 310 -9.72 10.05 -25.72
C TYR A 310 -9.90 11.17 -24.69
N VAL A 311 -10.38 12.35 -25.11
CA VAL A 311 -10.58 13.50 -24.22
C VAL A 311 -11.61 13.19 -23.13
N VAL A 312 -12.72 12.52 -23.47
CA VAL A 312 -13.73 12.12 -22.49
C VAL A 312 -13.16 11.11 -21.49
N SER A 313 -12.37 10.14 -21.96
CA SER A 313 -11.72 9.15 -21.11
C SER A 313 -10.65 9.77 -20.20
N TYR A 314 -9.85 10.68 -20.75
CA TYR A 314 -8.88 11.52 -20.03
C TYR A 314 -9.57 12.31 -18.91
N ASN A 315 -10.85 12.67 -19.10
CA ASN A 315 -11.71 13.31 -18.11
C ASN A 315 -12.59 12.32 -17.31
N TYR A 316 -12.14 11.08 -17.13
CA TYR A 316 -12.83 10.05 -16.33
C TYR A 316 -14.27 9.72 -16.79
N GLY A 317 -14.59 9.98 -18.06
CA GLY A 317 -15.92 9.79 -18.66
C GLY A 317 -16.87 11.00 -18.54
N ALA A 318 -16.43 12.12 -17.95
CA ALA A 318 -17.28 13.30 -17.78
C ALA A 318 -17.31 14.17 -19.05
N ILE A 319 -18.46 14.23 -19.72
CA ILE A 319 -18.65 15.04 -20.94
C ILE A 319 -18.82 16.52 -20.61
N ASP A 320 -19.59 16.84 -19.56
CA ASP A 320 -20.02 18.21 -19.24
C ASP A 320 -18.85 19.15 -18.88
N ASN A 321 -17.67 18.59 -18.60
CA ASN A 321 -16.48 19.32 -18.19
C ASN A 321 -15.37 19.35 -19.28
N VAL A 322 -15.67 18.92 -20.51
CA VAL A 322 -14.68 18.95 -21.61
C VAL A 322 -14.59 20.36 -22.19
N THR A 323 -13.54 21.08 -21.83
CA THR A 323 -13.22 22.41 -22.37
C THR A 323 -12.29 22.32 -23.59
N ASP A 324 -12.23 23.38 -24.40
CA ASP A 324 -11.28 23.46 -25.53
C ASP A 324 -9.81 23.36 -25.07
N ASP A 325 -9.49 23.94 -23.89
CA ASP A 325 -8.17 23.82 -23.29
C ASP A 325 -7.84 22.37 -22.95
N LEU A 326 -8.80 21.62 -22.38
CA LEU A 326 -8.62 20.20 -22.08
C LEU A 326 -8.42 19.40 -23.36
N LYS A 327 -9.21 19.67 -24.41
CA LYS A 327 -9.03 19.05 -25.74
C LYS A 327 -7.62 19.31 -26.29
N GLN A 328 -7.12 20.54 -26.19
CA GLN A 328 -5.78 20.87 -26.64
C GLN A 328 -4.68 20.19 -25.83
N VAL A 329 -4.84 20.04 -24.51
CA VAL A 329 -3.88 19.33 -23.66
C VAL A 329 -3.88 17.84 -23.98
N ALA A 330 -5.05 17.22 -24.04
CA ALA A 330 -5.21 15.80 -24.37
C ALA A 330 -4.67 15.50 -25.78
N ASN A 331 -4.94 16.35 -26.78
CA ASN A 331 -4.42 16.18 -28.13
C ASN A 331 -2.88 16.22 -28.22
N LYS A 332 -2.22 16.86 -27.25
CA LYS A 332 -0.75 16.93 -27.18
C LYS A 332 -0.14 15.78 -26.37
N SER A 333 -0.96 15.03 -25.63
CA SER A 333 -0.55 13.88 -24.83
C SER A 333 -0.62 12.63 -25.70
N CYS A 334 0.47 11.85 -25.72
CA CYS A 334 0.51 10.55 -26.41
C CYS A 334 -0.14 9.45 -25.57
N GLY A 335 -0.10 9.60 -24.24
CA GLY A 335 -0.78 8.73 -23.31
C GLY A 335 -0.94 9.41 -21.94
N CYS A 336 -1.73 8.77 -21.08
CA CYS A 336 -1.81 9.13 -19.68
C CYS A 336 -2.29 7.95 -18.81
N LYS A 337 -1.72 7.86 -17.61
CA LYS A 337 -2.31 7.09 -16.51
C LYS A 337 -3.43 7.89 -15.84
N LEU A 338 -4.58 7.24 -15.65
CA LEU A 338 -5.69 7.78 -14.86
C LEU A 338 -5.43 7.50 -13.37
N VAL A 339 -5.55 8.55 -12.54
CA VAL A 339 -5.28 8.47 -11.09
C VAL A 339 -6.59 8.67 -10.34
N ASN A 340 -6.80 7.92 -9.26
CA ASN A 340 -8.06 7.90 -8.50
C ASN A 340 -9.29 7.56 -9.36
N PHE A 341 -9.15 6.60 -10.28
CA PHE A 341 -10.28 6.09 -11.05
C PHE A 341 -11.40 5.57 -10.13
N LYS A 342 -12.66 5.82 -10.51
CA LYS A 342 -13.84 5.62 -9.66
C LYS A 342 -14.15 4.15 -9.29
N ILE A 343 -13.59 3.19 -10.02
CA ILE A 343 -13.82 1.75 -9.77
C ILE A 343 -12.79 1.26 -8.75
N LYS A 344 -13.29 0.67 -7.66
CA LYS A 344 -12.48 0.18 -6.56
C LYS A 344 -11.48 -0.89 -7.05
N GLY A 345 -10.20 -0.70 -6.74
CA GLY A 345 -9.08 -1.52 -7.21
C GLY A 345 -8.49 -1.10 -8.56
N LEU A 346 -9.20 -0.28 -9.34
CA LEU A 346 -8.70 0.28 -10.60
C LEU A 346 -8.20 1.71 -10.47
N GLU A 347 -8.07 2.24 -9.24
CA GLU A 347 -7.80 3.67 -8.97
C GLU A 347 -6.58 4.17 -9.74
N ASN A 348 -5.55 3.34 -9.89
CA ASN A 348 -4.30 3.67 -10.58
C ASN A 348 -3.90 2.61 -11.61
N ALA A 349 -4.88 1.86 -12.12
CA ALA A 349 -4.66 0.68 -12.96
C ALA A 349 -5.13 0.87 -14.40
N ILE A 350 -5.49 2.09 -14.80
CA ILE A 350 -5.94 2.39 -16.17
C ILE A 350 -4.98 3.40 -16.78
N ALA A 351 -4.51 3.08 -17.99
CA ALA A 351 -3.79 4.03 -18.82
C ALA A 351 -4.43 4.11 -20.21
N LEU A 352 -4.30 5.28 -20.81
CA LEU A 352 -4.84 5.61 -22.12
C LEU A 352 -3.68 5.91 -23.07
N GLU A 353 -3.84 5.54 -24.34
CA GLU A 353 -3.03 6.00 -25.47
C GLU A 353 -3.91 6.84 -26.39
N ASN A 354 -3.41 8.03 -26.74
CA ASN A 354 -3.98 8.83 -27.80
C ASN A 354 -3.44 8.33 -29.15
N ALA A 355 -4.22 7.52 -29.85
CA ALA A 355 -3.84 6.91 -31.12
C ALA A 355 -4.50 7.60 -32.33
N THR A 356 -4.82 8.89 -32.23
CA THR A 356 -5.55 9.64 -33.27
C THR A 356 -4.74 9.90 -34.54
N ASP A 357 -3.44 10.19 -34.37
CA ASP A 357 -2.56 10.66 -35.45
C ASP A 357 -1.64 9.55 -35.98
N GLY A 358 -1.74 8.34 -35.43
CA GLY A 358 -0.85 7.22 -35.70
C GLY A 358 -1.51 6.10 -36.49
N GLU A 359 -0.68 5.18 -37.00
CA GLU A 359 -1.17 3.87 -37.37
C GLU A 359 -1.70 3.20 -36.10
N PHE A 360 -2.97 2.78 -36.13
CA PHE A 360 -3.61 2.02 -35.05
C PHE A 360 -3.07 0.57 -35.01
N ASP A 361 -1.74 0.44 -35.05
CA ASP A 361 -0.97 -0.78 -34.99
C ASP A 361 -0.23 -0.84 -33.65
N THR A 362 -0.60 -1.85 -32.85
CA THR A 362 0.01 -2.14 -31.54
C THR A 362 1.49 -2.49 -31.64
N MET A 363 1.97 -2.89 -32.82
CA MET A 363 3.36 -3.24 -33.07
C MET A 363 4.21 -2.05 -33.51
N SER A 364 3.62 -0.85 -33.68
CA SER A 364 4.38 0.35 -33.99
C SER A 364 5.34 0.69 -32.85
N MET A 365 6.53 1.20 -33.21
CA MET A 365 7.55 1.59 -32.23
C MET A 365 7.01 2.63 -31.24
N LEU A 366 6.19 3.59 -31.72
CA LEU A 366 5.59 4.63 -30.90
C LEU A 366 4.56 4.08 -29.90
N ALA A 367 3.69 3.16 -30.31
CA ALA A 367 2.72 2.53 -29.41
C ALA A 367 3.44 1.74 -28.30
N TRP A 368 4.52 1.04 -28.65
CA TRP A 368 5.31 0.32 -27.64
C TRP A 368 6.06 1.29 -26.72
N GLU A 369 6.66 2.36 -27.25
CA GLU A 369 7.29 3.39 -26.42
C GLU A 369 6.29 3.99 -25.40
N THR A 370 5.09 4.34 -25.87
CA THR A 370 4.03 4.90 -25.02
C THR A 370 3.55 3.89 -23.98
N LEU A 371 3.32 2.63 -24.36
CA LEU A 371 2.92 1.58 -23.41
C LEU A 371 3.99 1.36 -22.33
N LYS A 372 5.29 1.34 -22.67
CA LYS A 372 6.36 1.26 -21.64
C LYS A 372 6.31 2.43 -20.69
N HIS A 373 6.10 3.63 -21.23
CA HIS A 373 6.05 4.87 -20.47
C HIS A 373 4.92 4.81 -19.43
N GLU A 374 3.70 4.48 -19.86
CA GLU A 374 2.54 4.38 -18.97
C GLU A 374 2.64 3.22 -17.97
N GLU A 375 3.13 2.06 -18.42
CA GLU A 375 3.38 0.90 -17.55
C GLU A 375 4.37 1.27 -16.43
N GLN A 376 5.36 2.11 -16.74
CA GLN A 376 6.33 2.57 -15.75
C GLN A 376 5.68 3.46 -14.67
N HIS A 377 4.74 4.33 -15.03
CA HIS A 377 3.98 5.15 -14.06
C HIS A 377 3.13 4.31 -13.11
N VAL A 378 2.52 3.24 -13.62
CA VAL A 378 1.71 2.32 -12.80
C VAL A 378 2.62 1.55 -11.84
N PHE A 379 3.70 0.95 -12.33
CA PHE A 379 4.63 0.19 -11.49
C PHE A 379 5.26 1.06 -10.39
N ASN A 380 5.61 2.29 -10.74
CA ASN A 380 6.16 3.25 -9.81
C ASN A 380 5.19 3.57 -8.66
N GLU A 381 3.90 3.69 -8.96
CA GLU A 381 2.86 3.97 -7.98
C GLU A 381 2.56 2.76 -7.08
N THR A 382 2.41 1.58 -7.67
CA THR A 382 2.03 0.38 -6.92
C THR A 382 3.17 -0.13 -6.03
N ILE A 383 4.38 -0.25 -6.59
CA ILE A 383 5.51 -0.89 -5.91
C ILE A 383 6.44 0.16 -5.33
N ASN A 384 6.90 1.13 -6.13
CA ASN A 384 8.02 1.99 -5.72
C ASN A 384 7.62 3.07 -4.70
N GLN A 385 6.40 3.58 -4.75
CA GLN A 385 5.92 4.55 -3.74
C GLN A 385 5.88 3.97 -2.33
N SER A 386 5.68 2.65 -2.20
CA SER A 386 5.71 1.98 -0.89
C SER A 386 7.06 2.16 -0.17
N PHE A 387 8.15 2.30 -0.93
CA PHE A 387 9.50 2.53 -0.42
C PHE A 387 9.83 4.00 -0.13
N ASN A 388 8.91 4.95 -0.38
CA ASN A 388 9.20 6.37 -0.22
C ASN A 388 9.39 6.73 1.27
N PRO A 389 10.63 6.98 1.75
CA PRO A 389 10.88 7.20 3.17
C PRO A 389 10.31 8.53 3.64
N GLU A 390 10.19 9.51 2.75
CA GLU A 390 9.58 10.81 3.10
C GLU A 390 8.07 10.66 3.28
N GLN A 391 7.40 9.86 2.43
CA GLN A 391 5.98 9.53 2.62
C GLN A 391 5.76 8.80 3.95
N GLN A 392 6.62 7.83 4.29
CA GLN A 392 6.54 7.16 5.59
C GLN A 392 6.73 8.14 6.77
N LYS A 393 7.65 9.10 6.67
CA LYS A 393 7.82 10.14 7.70
C LYS A 393 6.60 11.06 7.79
N ILE A 394 5.97 11.38 6.67
CA ILE A 394 4.72 12.15 6.64
C ILE A 394 3.63 11.35 7.35
N ASN A 395 3.42 10.09 6.96
CA ASN A 395 2.41 9.22 7.56
C ASN A 395 2.64 9.03 9.08
N LYS A 396 3.86 8.70 9.51
CA LYS A 396 4.20 8.58 10.95
C LYS A 396 3.92 9.85 11.74
N LYS A 397 4.14 11.02 11.12
CA LYS A 397 3.82 12.30 11.77
C LYS A 397 2.31 12.56 11.81
N MET A 398 1.60 12.30 10.72
CA MET A 398 0.14 12.39 10.69
C MET A 398 -0.47 11.51 11.78
N GLU A 399 -0.04 10.25 11.89
CA GLU A 399 -0.46 9.33 12.94
C GLU A 399 -0.16 9.86 14.34
N TRP A 400 1.04 10.40 14.56
CA TRP A 400 1.41 11.04 15.82
C TRP A 400 0.49 12.22 16.13
N TYR A 401 0.18 13.08 15.16
CA TYR A 401 -0.75 14.21 15.35
C TYR A 401 -2.16 13.71 15.69
N THR A 402 -2.72 12.79 14.89
CA THR A 402 -4.05 12.21 15.14
C THR A 402 -4.15 11.61 16.55
N ARG A 403 -3.09 10.92 17.00
CA ARG A 403 -3.05 10.28 18.32
C ARG A 403 -2.98 11.27 19.49
N ASN A 404 -2.21 12.35 19.36
CA ASN A 404 -1.97 13.27 20.47
C ASN A 404 -3.01 14.38 20.60
N PHE A 405 -3.73 14.69 19.52
CA PHE A 405 -4.64 15.84 19.49
C PHE A 405 -6.12 15.49 19.30
N GLY A 406 -6.46 14.19 19.21
CA GLY A 406 -7.79 13.63 19.47
C GLY A 406 -8.99 14.48 19.02
N GLU A 407 -9.29 14.47 17.71
CA GLU A 407 -10.59 14.82 17.08
C GLU A 407 -11.26 16.11 17.58
N ASP A 408 -11.13 17.26 16.90
CA ASP A 408 -11.83 17.57 15.64
C ASP A 408 -10.83 17.73 14.49
N LYS A 409 -10.78 16.72 13.62
CA LYS A 409 -9.90 16.68 12.44
C LYS A 409 -9.99 17.99 11.67
N HIS A 410 -11.18 18.49 11.37
CA HIS A 410 -11.35 19.58 10.41
C HIS A 410 -10.95 20.97 10.92
N ALA A 411 -11.00 21.22 12.24
CA ALA A 411 -10.75 22.55 12.80
C ALA A 411 -9.25 22.87 12.99
N TYR A 412 -8.40 21.85 13.17
CA TYR A 412 -6.97 22.00 13.44
C TYR A 412 -6.08 21.36 12.34
N GLU A 413 -6.61 20.43 11.53
CA GLU A 413 -5.91 19.88 10.35
C GLU A 413 -5.67 20.91 9.27
N LYS A 414 -6.38 22.05 9.23
CA LYS A 414 -6.02 23.06 8.24
C LYS A 414 -4.79 23.83 8.69
N ASP A 415 -4.85 24.65 9.74
CA ASP A 415 -3.74 25.55 10.08
C ASP A 415 -2.42 24.86 10.50
N VAL A 416 -2.44 23.75 11.25
CA VAL A 416 -1.18 23.08 11.68
C VAL A 416 -0.61 22.20 10.58
N LEU A 417 -1.45 21.53 9.80
CA LEU A 417 -1.01 20.84 8.59
C LEU A 417 -0.54 21.89 7.60
N GLU A 418 -1.34 22.87 7.23
CA GLU A 418 -1.00 23.98 6.32
C GLU A 418 0.27 24.69 6.77
N LYS A 419 0.55 24.88 8.07
CA LYS A 419 1.82 25.47 8.53
C LYS A 419 3.01 24.49 8.57
N TYR A 420 2.81 23.22 8.93
CA TYR A 420 3.84 22.17 8.84
C TYR A 420 4.15 21.77 7.38
N LEU A 421 3.13 21.87 6.52
CA LEU A 421 3.16 21.80 5.09
C LEU A 421 3.85 23.06 4.57
N GLU A 422 3.47 24.28 4.92
CA GLU A 422 4.15 25.50 4.46
C GLU A 422 5.63 25.53 4.85
N ASP A 423 5.99 25.18 6.09
CA ASP A 423 7.41 25.18 6.55
C ASP A 423 8.26 24.04 5.96
N LYS A 424 7.64 22.96 5.44
CA LYS A 424 8.37 21.75 4.98
C LYS A 424 8.08 21.36 3.52
N TYR A 425 6.87 21.60 3.05
CA TYR A 425 6.33 21.64 1.67
C TYR A 425 6.53 23.01 1.00
N ASP A 426 7.27 23.93 1.63
CA ASP A 426 8.08 24.93 0.90
C ASP A 426 9.04 24.30 -0.13
N ARG A 427 9.16 22.96 -0.09
CA ARG A 427 9.69 22.12 -1.16
C ARG A 427 8.52 21.52 -1.91
N ASN A 428 8.56 21.72 -3.22
CA ASN A 428 7.67 21.18 -4.23
C ASN A 428 7.66 19.63 -4.28
N ILE A 429 7.58 18.90 -3.16
CA ILE A 429 7.79 17.44 -3.08
C ILE A 429 6.83 16.69 -4.00
N GLY A 430 5.55 17.10 -4.05
CA GLY A 430 4.58 16.54 -4.99
C GLY A 430 5.05 16.68 -6.43
N ILE A 431 5.48 17.89 -6.82
CA ILE A 431 6.02 18.17 -8.15
C ILE A 431 7.37 17.46 -8.37
N GLU A 432 8.26 17.38 -7.37
CA GLU A 432 9.51 16.62 -7.45
C GLU A 432 9.21 15.15 -7.73
N ASN A 433 8.19 14.56 -7.10
CA ASN A 433 7.76 13.19 -7.36
C ASN A 433 7.23 13.04 -8.78
N LEU A 434 6.43 13.99 -9.29
CA LEU A 434 5.96 13.97 -10.69
C LEU A 434 7.13 14.06 -11.67
N ILE A 435 8.05 15.01 -11.50
CA ILE A 435 9.25 15.14 -12.34
C ILE A 435 10.09 13.86 -12.30
N LYS A 436 10.26 13.29 -11.11
CA LYS A 436 11.02 12.04 -10.90
C LYS A 436 10.39 10.87 -11.65
N ASP A 437 9.06 10.81 -11.64
CA ASP A 437 8.27 9.80 -12.34
C ASP A 437 8.48 9.91 -13.85
N GLU A 438 8.30 11.10 -14.42
CA GLU A 438 8.53 11.36 -15.84
C GLU A 438 9.98 11.06 -16.26
N ILE A 439 10.99 11.55 -15.51
CA ILE A 439 12.40 11.29 -15.84
C ILE A 439 12.63 9.78 -15.92
N SER A 440 12.08 9.02 -14.97
CA SER A 440 12.26 7.57 -14.92
C SER A 440 11.57 6.89 -16.11
N ALA A 441 10.32 7.27 -16.41
CA ALA A 441 9.55 6.75 -17.53
C ALA A 441 10.24 7.00 -18.88
N TYR A 442 10.70 8.23 -19.14
CA TYR A 442 11.39 8.55 -20.38
C TYR A 442 12.75 7.83 -20.54
N PHE A 443 13.50 7.62 -19.45
CA PHE A 443 14.72 6.83 -19.55
C PHE A 443 14.44 5.37 -19.88
N ILE A 444 13.40 4.77 -19.29
CA ILE A 444 12.95 3.40 -19.58
C ILE A 444 12.47 3.24 -21.03
N GLU A 445 11.76 4.23 -21.54
CA GLU A 445 11.39 4.35 -22.96
C GLU A 445 12.63 4.44 -23.88
N GLY A 446 13.78 4.85 -23.34
CA GLY A 446 15.05 4.88 -24.04
C GLY A 446 15.45 6.25 -24.57
N LYS A 447 14.72 7.31 -24.22
CA LYS A 447 15.02 8.68 -24.65
C LYS A 447 16.40 9.16 -24.19
N SER A 448 17.03 9.98 -25.02
CA SER A 448 18.29 10.63 -24.69
C SER A 448 18.09 11.77 -23.68
N THR A 449 19.17 12.17 -22.98
CA THR A 449 19.11 13.29 -22.04
C THR A 449 18.65 14.60 -22.67
N GLY A 450 18.98 14.82 -23.95
CA GLY A 450 18.59 16.04 -24.67
C GLY A 450 17.09 16.09 -24.93
N GLU A 451 16.50 14.95 -25.32
CA GLU A 451 15.06 14.82 -25.52
C GLU A 451 14.30 15.03 -24.22
N ILE A 452 14.70 14.37 -23.13
CA ILE A 452 14.05 14.51 -21.82
C ILE A 452 14.11 15.96 -21.32
N LEU A 453 15.27 16.62 -21.48
CA LEU A 453 15.41 18.05 -21.14
C LEU A 453 14.48 18.92 -21.99
N ASN A 454 14.39 18.68 -23.29
CA ASN A 454 13.50 19.43 -24.16
C ASN A 454 12.02 19.19 -23.81
N ILE A 455 11.64 17.99 -23.40
CA ILE A 455 10.28 17.67 -22.98
C ILE A 455 9.92 18.37 -21.66
N LEU A 456 10.80 18.31 -20.64
CA LEU A 456 10.49 18.81 -19.31
C LEU A 456 10.80 20.31 -19.09
N LEU A 457 11.69 20.90 -19.90
CA LEU A 457 12.14 22.29 -19.73
C LEU A 457 11.65 23.26 -20.81
N LYS A 458 10.81 22.81 -21.74
CA LYS A 458 10.20 23.71 -22.73
C LYS A 458 8.88 24.28 -22.19
N PRO A 459 8.68 25.61 -22.18
CA PRO A 459 7.44 26.22 -21.67
C PRO A 459 6.16 25.77 -22.39
N THR A 460 6.29 25.27 -23.62
CA THR A 460 5.16 24.80 -24.45
C THR A 460 4.82 23.32 -24.24
N THR A 461 5.46 22.65 -23.29
CA THR A 461 5.19 21.24 -22.96
C THR A 461 3.82 21.06 -22.32
N ILE A 462 3.31 19.83 -22.31
CA ILE A 462 2.04 19.49 -21.64
C ILE A 462 2.15 19.57 -20.12
N TYR A 463 3.36 19.46 -19.58
CA TYR A 463 3.63 19.49 -18.16
C TYR A 463 3.62 20.92 -17.61
N ARG A 464 2.86 21.11 -16.53
CA ARG A 464 2.80 22.39 -15.81
C ARG A 464 3.83 22.51 -14.69
N TYR A 465 4.67 21.48 -14.49
CA TYR A 465 5.56 21.36 -13.34
C TYR A 465 6.43 22.59 -13.12
N GLY A 466 7.07 23.12 -14.18
CA GLY A 466 7.96 24.27 -14.06
C GLY A 466 7.26 25.57 -13.64
N PHE A 467 5.95 25.67 -13.90
CA PHE A 467 5.11 26.80 -13.50
C PHE A 467 4.49 26.62 -12.12
N ASP A 468 4.14 25.39 -11.77
CA ASP A 468 3.59 25.06 -10.46
C ASP A 468 4.69 24.96 -9.39
N TYR A 469 5.95 24.81 -9.81
CA TYR A 469 7.11 24.82 -8.93
C TYR A 469 7.33 26.22 -8.34
N LYS A 470 7.54 26.30 -7.01
CA LYS A 470 7.79 27.55 -6.27
C LYS A 470 8.78 28.48 -7.00
N GLY A 471 8.30 29.67 -7.35
CA GLY A 471 9.04 30.70 -8.08
C GLY A 471 8.87 30.64 -9.60
N GLY A 472 8.03 29.77 -10.15
CA GLY A 472 7.60 29.80 -11.54
C GLY A 472 6.65 30.98 -11.80
N ASP A 473 6.69 31.54 -13.02
CA ASP A 473 5.85 32.66 -13.46
C ASP A 473 5.07 32.22 -14.70
N LYS A 474 3.76 31.96 -14.51
CA LYS A 474 2.82 31.53 -15.56
C LYS A 474 2.64 32.62 -16.62
N GLU A 475 2.47 33.87 -16.19
CA GLU A 475 2.21 35.00 -17.09
C GLU A 475 3.40 35.26 -18.01
N LYS A 476 4.62 35.14 -17.49
CA LYS A 476 5.84 35.37 -18.27
C LYS A 476 6.35 34.12 -18.99
N SER A 477 5.67 32.98 -18.87
CA SER A 477 6.14 31.69 -19.38
C SER A 477 7.59 31.36 -18.95
N LYS A 478 7.94 31.69 -17.70
CA LYS A 478 9.29 31.51 -17.15
C LYS A 478 9.28 30.48 -16.02
N PHE A 479 10.09 29.45 -16.16
CA PHE A 479 10.37 28.51 -15.09
C PHE A 479 11.32 29.11 -14.06
N SER A 480 11.19 28.69 -12.80
CA SER A 480 12.17 29.05 -11.78
C SER A 480 13.54 28.43 -12.08
N GLN A 481 14.61 29.13 -11.75
CA GLN A 481 15.97 28.60 -11.89
C GLN A 481 16.17 27.31 -11.05
N LYS A 482 15.53 27.24 -9.87
CA LYS A 482 15.57 26.06 -9.00
C LYS A 482 14.93 24.83 -9.67
N TYR A 483 13.81 24.99 -10.40
CA TYR A 483 13.20 23.92 -11.16
C TYR A 483 14.13 23.43 -12.28
N ILE A 484 14.69 24.36 -13.06
CA ILE A 484 15.62 24.03 -14.16
C ILE A 484 16.81 23.23 -13.65
N GLU A 485 17.42 23.66 -12.54
CA GLU A 485 18.54 22.95 -11.91
C GLU A 485 18.13 21.59 -11.36
N LEU A 486 16.96 21.48 -10.72
CA LEU A 486 16.45 20.21 -10.20
C LEU A 486 16.31 19.16 -11.31
N VAL A 487 15.65 19.52 -12.42
CA VAL A 487 15.45 18.63 -13.58
C VAL A 487 16.80 18.25 -14.21
N LYS A 488 17.68 19.23 -14.46
CA LYS A 488 19.01 18.98 -15.03
C LYS A 488 19.85 18.04 -14.16
N ASN A 489 19.82 18.26 -12.84
CA ASN A 489 20.56 17.43 -11.89
C ASN A 489 19.99 16.01 -11.81
N GLY A 490 18.66 15.85 -11.86
CA GLY A 490 17.99 14.55 -11.93
C GLY A 490 18.40 13.75 -13.16
N ILE A 491 18.26 14.34 -14.34
CA ILE A 491 18.64 13.72 -15.63
C ILE A 491 20.14 13.40 -15.68
N SER A 492 20.99 14.32 -15.20
CA SER A 492 22.44 14.12 -15.12
C SER A 492 22.81 12.95 -14.20
N ALA A 493 22.17 12.85 -13.03
CA ALA A 493 22.41 11.76 -12.09
C ALA A 493 22.05 10.40 -12.71
N TYR A 494 20.88 10.27 -13.32
CA TYR A 494 20.47 9.04 -13.98
C TYR A 494 21.46 8.65 -15.10
N ASN A 495 21.77 9.58 -16.01
CA ASN A 495 22.71 9.34 -17.11
C ASN A 495 24.13 8.96 -16.62
N GLN A 496 24.57 9.50 -15.47
CA GLN A 496 25.85 9.11 -14.88
C GLN A 496 25.86 7.65 -14.41
N LEU A 497 24.75 7.11 -13.89
CA LEU A 497 24.66 5.68 -13.57
C LEU A 497 24.72 4.83 -14.85
N LEU A 498 24.02 5.22 -15.91
CA LEU A 498 24.10 4.52 -17.19
C LEU A 498 25.55 4.49 -17.73
N LYS A 499 26.27 5.62 -17.67
CA LYS A 499 27.69 5.69 -18.04
C LYS A 499 28.61 4.85 -17.15
N GLN A 500 28.19 4.55 -15.93
CA GLN A 500 28.91 3.65 -15.02
C GLN A 500 28.60 2.16 -15.28
N GLY A 501 27.76 1.85 -16.27
CA GLY A 501 27.43 0.49 -16.68
C GLY A 501 26.20 -0.11 -15.97
N TYR A 502 25.45 0.69 -15.20
CA TYR A 502 24.16 0.24 -14.66
C TYR A 502 23.12 0.16 -15.79
N SER A 503 22.22 -0.82 -15.71
CA SER A 503 21.04 -0.87 -16.58
C SER A 503 20.08 0.27 -16.22
N ARG A 504 19.04 0.49 -17.05
CA ARG A 504 18.00 1.49 -16.76
C ARG A 504 17.21 1.10 -15.52
N GLU A 505 16.86 -0.17 -15.42
CA GLU A 505 16.13 -0.76 -14.30
C GLU A 505 16.94 -0.62 -13.01
N ASP A 506 18.25 -0.92 -13.05
CA ASP A 506 19.15 -0.75 -11.91
C ASP A 506 19.25 0.73 -11.50
N ALA A 507 19.45 1.63 -12.46
CA ALA A 507 19.56 3.06 -12.21
C ALA A 507 18.25 3.62 -11.60
N GLN A 508 17.10 3.18 -12.11
CA GLN A 508 15.80 3.55 -11.59
C GLN A 508 15.60 3.04 -10.17
N GLY A 509 15.84 1.76 -9.89
CA GLY A 509 15.65 1.21 -8.54
C GLY A 509 16.53 1.92 -7.51
N LEU A 510 17.76 2.29 -7.88
CA LEU A 510 18.68 3.05 -7.01
C LEU A 510 18.23 4.49 -6.73
N LEU A 511 17.63 5.16 -7.73
CA LEU A 511 17.30 6.57 -7.67
C LEU A 511 15.86 6.84 -7.21
N TYR A 512 14.89 6.05 -7.66
CA TYR A 512 13.46 6.34 -7.48
C TYR A 512 13.02 6.39 -6.01
N VAL A 513 13.66 5.59 -5.15
CA VAL A 513 13.40 5.57 -3.70
C VAL A 513 13.94 6.81 -2.97
N GLU A 514 14.70 7.66 -3.65
CA GLU A 514 15.25 8.91 -3.12
C GLU A 514 14.50 10.13 -3.68
N PRO A 515 14.39 11.21 -2.87
CA PRO A 515 13.97 12.51 -3.37
C PRO A 515 14.83 12.95 -4.57
N LEU A 516 14.20 13.52 -5.59
CA LEU A 516 14.88 13.96 -6.82
C LEU A 516 16.06 14.89 -6.53
N SER A 517 15.87 15.82 -5.59
CA SER A 517 16.91 16.75 -5.11
C SER A 517 18.15 16.08 -4.49
N LYS A 518 18.10 14.77 -4.19
CA LYS A 518 19.22 14.00 -3.64
C LYS A 518 19.89 13.09 -4.67
N TRP A 519 19.34 12.90 -5.87
CA TRP A 519 19.84 11.94 -6.85
C TRP A 519 21.33 12.12 -7.17
N ILE A 520 21.80 13.34 -7.39
CA ILE A 520 23.22 13.60 -7.66
C ILE A 520 24.13 13.12 -6.51
N LYS A 521 23.71 13.31 -5.26
CA LYS A 521 24.46 12.86 -4.07
C LYS A 521 24.48 11.35 -3.95
N VAL A 522 23.44 10.65 -4.43
CA VAL A 522 23.41 9.19 -4.49
C VAL A 522 24.49 8.70 -5.45
N VAL A 523 24.54 9.28 -6.65
CA VAL A 523 25.51 8.91 -7.69
C VAL A 523 26.95 9.21 -7.26
N GLU A 524 27.20 10.38 -6.66
CA GLU A 524 28.53 10.73 -6.13
C GLU A 524 29.03 9.72 -5.09
N ARG A 525 28.13 9.21 -4.25
CA ARG A 525 28.47 8.19 -3.24
C ARG A 525 28.78 6.84 -3.89
N LEU A 526 28.04 6.46 -4.92
CA LEU A 526 28.28 5.23 -5.68
C LEU A 526 29.61 5.29 -6.44
N GLY A 527 29.93 6.44 -7.06
CA GLY A 527 31.15 6.62 -7.85
C GLY A 527 32.45 6.61 -7.04
N LYS A 528 32.43 6.99 -5.75
CA LYS A 528 33.63 6.97 -4.89
C LYS A 528 34.17 5.57 -4.62
N LYS A 529 33.32 4.54 -4.57
CA LYS A 529 33.74 3.15 -4.32
C LYS A 529 34.63 2.59 -5.44
N ASN A 530 34.42 3.01 -6.68
CA ASN A 530 35.18 2.50 -7.83
C ASN A 530 36.63 3.00 -7.89
N LYS A 531 36.95 4.10 -7.19
CA LYS A 531 38.32 4.64 -7.17
C LYS A 531 39.26 3.93 -6.20
N HIS A 532 38.73 3.19 -5.22
CA HIS A 532 39.53 2.48 -4.20
C HIS A 532 39.80 1.01 -4.54
N LYS A 533 39.27 0.50 -5.66
CA LYS A 533 39.49 -0.88 -6.14
C LYS A 533 40.41 -0.97 -7.36
N LYS A 534 40.95 0.16 -7.81
CA LYS A 534 42.03 0.24 -8.80
C LYS A 534 43.29 0.65 -8.06
#